data_AF-A0A956ESB6-F1
#
_entry.id   AF-A0A956ESB6-F1
#
_cell.length_a   1.000
_cell.length_b   1.000
_cell.length_c   1.000
_cell.angle_alpha   90.00
_cell.angle_beta   90.00
_cell.angle_gamma   90.00
#
_symmetry.space_group_name_H-M   'P 1'
#
loop_
_entity.id
_entity.type
_entity.pdbx_description
1 polymer ?
#
loop_
_entity_poly.entity_id
_entity_poly.type
_entity_poly.pdbx_seq_one_letter_code
_entity_poly.pdbx_strand_id
1 'polypeptide(L)'
;MLTRLGKRGGAGSGQRLMWVLMLPIVLLVAYSAFGQPKGKAKAKEDAKAKEAKADDDKAKKGKDAKGKDAKEEEAPPPADAGAAPPKAEDDDEPPPQPQSGDGGKMSPLNPEADEFPQGTASVTPPNYDQLLGDIASLRSRVSALTTTLYASKIRVLVETDGDDARIESFMVTLDGGVVYRAQKSFSAEDEKVVYEHGVAPGHHVLGVEIERSDARGKAYKTFQSSRFSIVVPEKKKLETHFIIEDDSDMAEDFPDDEDGEYDLRVRLRARVIE
;
A
#
# COMPACT_ATOMS: atom_id res chain seq x y z
N MET A 1 -4.79 -15.79 78.05
CA MET A 1 -4.45 -17.19 77.72
C MET A 1 -4.11 -17.27 76.24
N LEU A 2 -2.90 -17.76 75.92
CA LEU A 2 -2.41 -18.45 74.69
C LEU A 2 -3.03 -18.02 73.33
N THR A 3 -2.34 -17.74 72.21
CA THR A 3 -1.15 -18.36 71.57
C THR A 3 -0.96 -17.66 70.21
N ARG A 4 0.25 -17.30 69.74
CA ARG A 4 1.02 -17.81 68.56
C ARG A 4 1.48 -16.56 67.78
N LEU A 5 2.74 -16.23 67.50
CA LEU A 5 3.96 -16.93 67.06
C LEU A 5 3.86 -17.63 65.69
N GLY A 6 4.49 -17.01 64.68
CA GLY A 6 4.83 -17.55 63.35
C GLY A 6 5.22 -16.37 62.43
N LYS A 7 6.49 -16.01 62.19
CA LYS A 7 7.69 -16.69 61.65
C LYS A 7 7.77 -16.71 60.11
N ARG A 8 8.59 -15.77 59.61
CA ARG A 8 9.58 -15.79 58.50
C ARG A 8 9.21 -16.21 57.07
N GLY A 9 9.73 -15.38 56.15
CA GLY A 9 10.20 -15.69 54.80
C GLY A 9 10.06 -14.43 53.94
N GLY A 10 11.09 -13.71 53.46
CA GLY A 10 12.39 -14.15 52.98
C GLY A 10 12.37 -14.13 51.44
N ALA A 11 12.48 -12.96 50.83
CA ALA A 11 12.71 -12.82 49.38
C ALA A 11 13.66 -11.63 49.13
N GLY A 12 14.73 -11.92 48.41
CA GLY A 12 15.94 -11.11 48.32
C GLY A 12 15.76 -9.79 47.56
N SER A 13 16.24 -8.73 48.18
CA SER A 13 16.56 -7.45 47.56
C SER A 13 17.87 -7.56 46.78
N GLY A 14 17.76 -7.88 45.49
CA GLY A 14 18.88 -7.90 44.56
C GLY A 14 19.37 -6.49 44.22
N GLN A 15 20.62 -6.23 44.54
CA GLN A 15 21.56 -5.36 43.83
C GLN A 15 21.07 -3.96 43.41
N ARG A 16 21.12 -3.03 44.37
CA ARG A 16 21.43 -1.63 44.09
C ARG A 16 22.66 -1.24 44.91
N LEU A 17 23.84 -1.33 44.32
CA LEU A 17 25.02 -0.70 44.88
C LEU A 17 26.07 -0.40 43.80
N MET A 18 26.44 0.88 43.73
CA MET A 18 27.75 1.40 43.34
C MET A 18 28.24 1.14 41.91
N TRP A 19 28.04 2.11 41.01
CA TRP A 19 29.08 2.52 40.05
C TRP A 19 29.01 4.05 39.91
N VAL A 20 29.73 4.72 40.82
CA VAL A 20 30.06 6.15 40.76
C VAL A 20 31.58 6.23 40.67
N LEU A 21 32.05 7.13 39.81
CA LEU A 21 33.43 7.65 39.68
C LEU A 21 34.48 6.75 39.03
N MET A 22 34.76 7.02 37.74
CA MET A 22 36.13 7.13 37.20
C MET A 22 36.12 7.83 35.82
N LEU A 23 36.26 9.15 35.87
CA LEU A 23 36.88 10.04 34.85
C LEU A 23 38.02 10.73 35.64
N PRO A 24 39.24 11.04 35.12
CA PRO A 24 39.54 11.38 33.72
C PRO A 24 40.91 10.89 33.16
N ILE A 25 41.05 10.81 31.82
CA ILE A 25 42.36 11.03 31.15
C ILE A 25 42.12 11.97 29.97
N VAL A 26 42.61 13.20 30.15
CA VAL A 26 42.84 14.24 29.15
C VAL A 26 44.24 14.01 28.56
N LEU A 27 44.40 13.90 27.25
CA LEU A 27 45.34 14.71 26.44
C LEU A 27 45.44 14.23 24.97
N LEU A 28 45.10 15.15 24.07
CA LEU A 28 45.92 15.58 22.91
C LEU A 28 46.00 14.70 21.64
N VAL A 29 45.06 14.91 20.72
CA VAL A 29 45.39 15.18 19.30
C VAL A 29 44.56 16.37 18.85
N ALA A 30 45.24 17.48 18.59
CA ALA A 30 44.69 18.73 18.13
C ALA A 30 45.08 18.95 16.66
N TYR A 31 44.22 19.70 15.94
CA TYR A 31 44.51 20.46 14.72
C TYR A 31 44.76 19.71 13.39
N SER A 32 43.75 19.74 12.53
CA SER A 32 43.90 20.42 11.23
C SER A 32 42.58 21.05 10.80
N ALA A 33 42.57 22.38 10.83
CA ALA A 33 41.57 23.24 10.19
C ALA A 33 42.27 23.98 9.04
N PHE A 34 41.83 23.74 7.81
CA PHE A 34 42.04 24.53 6.58
C PHE A 34 41.01 23.93 5.61
N GLY A 35 39.95 24.58 5.11
CA GLY A 35 39.75 25.98 4.80
C GLY A 35 39.63 26.10 3.28
N GLN A 36 38.41 26.26 2.73
CA GLN A 36 38.14 26.83 1.40
C GLN A 36 36.62 27.01 1.15
N PRO A 37 36.18 27.89 0.21
CA PRO A 37 35.53 29.14 0.58
C PRO A 37 34.08 29.31 0.08
N LYS A 38 33.29 30.09 0.82
CA LYS A 38 32.00 30.66 0.37
C LYS A 38 32.28 31.82 -0.59
N GLY A 39 31.93 31.65 -1.86
CA GLY A 39 31.87 32.73 -2.84
C GLY A 39 30.71 33.68 -2.58
N LYS A 40 31.01 34.97 -2.38
CA LYS A 40 30.09 36.11 -2.47
C LYS A 40 30.58 37.05 -3.57
N ALA A 41 29.72 37.39 -4.51
CA ALA A 41 29.72 38.66 -5.26
C ALA A 41 28.31 39.27 -5.00
N LYS A 42 28.14 40.36 -4.22
CA LYS A 42 28.26 41.80 -4.55
C LYS A 42 27.55 42.16 -5.87
N ALA A 43 26.73 43.20 -6.01
CA ALA A 43 26.15 44.26 -5.18
C ALA A 43 25.09 44.96 -6.09
N LYS A 44 24.02 45.64 -5.66
CA LYS A 44 23.90 47.01 -5.11
C LYS A 44 22.38 47.36 -5.11
N GLU A 45 21.85 47.94 -4.02
CA GLU A 45 21.36 49.36 -3.93
C GLU A 45 20.01 49.55 -4.66
N ASP A 46 18.87 49.80 -4.00
CA ASP A 46 18.51 51.10 -3.38
C ASP A 46 17.30 51.03 -2.39
N ALA A 47 17.36 51.94 -1.40
CA ALA A 47 16.30 52.72 -0.72
C ALA A 47 14.97 52.05 -0.26
N LYS A 48 14.64 51.92 1.03
CA LYS A 48 14.26 52.93 2.06
C LYS A 48 12.79 53.44 1.99
N ALA A 49 11.93 52.92 2.88
CA ALA A 49 10.79 53.64 3.51
C ALA A 49 10.23 52.79 4.69
N LYS A 50 10.45 53.24 5.94
CA LYS A 50 9.45 53.76 6.91
C LYS A 50 8.44 52.73 7.43
N GLU A 51 8.56 52.25 8.68
CA GLU A 51 8.15 52.86 9.97
C GLU A 51 6.65 52.74 10.32
N ALA A 52 6.42 52.00 11.42
CA ALA A 52 5.65 52.38 12.62
C ALA A 52 4.18 51.96 12.82
N LYS A 53 3.97 51.50 14.08
CA LYS A 53 2.77 51.38 14.94
C LYS A 53 2.29 49.93 15.15
N ALA A 54 2.37 49.30 16.33
CA ALA A 54 2.09 49.69 17.74
C ALA A 54 0.59 49.70 18.11
N ASP A 55 0.32 48.88 19.13
CA ASP A 55 -0.70 48.97 20.19
C ASP A 55 -2.13 48.45 20.00
N ASP A 56 -2.40 47.42 20.82
CA ASP A 56 -3.40 47.37 21.91
C ASP A 56 -4.77 46.67 21.78
N ASP A 57 -5.10 46.13 22.95
CA ASP A 57 -6.42 45.92 23.57
C ASP A 57 -7.23 44.60 23.38
N LYS A 58 -7.07 43.74 24.39
CA LYS A 58 -8.07 43.25 25.36
C LYS A 58 -9.50 42.81 24.93
N ALA A 59 -9.76 41.55 25.30
CA ALA A 59 -10.73 41.06 26.29
C ALA A 59 -12.27 41.10 26.05
N LYS A 60 -12.88 39.90 26.14
CA LYS A 60 -14.07 39.47 26.95
C LYS A 60 -14.57 38.13 26.36
N LYS A 61 -14.68 36.99 27.06
CA LYS A 61 -15.45 36.59 28.27
C LYS A 61 -16.98 36.61 28.11
N GLY A 62 -17.57 35.42 28.13
CA GLY A 62 -19.01 35.09 28.32
C GLY A 62 -19.28 33.74 27.65
N LYS A 63 -19.42 32.57 28.29
CA LYS A 63 -20.18 32.08 29.46
C LYS A 63 -21.68 31.85 29.19
N ASP A 64 -22.05 30.58 29.35
CA ASP A 64 -23.36 29.97 29.63
C ASP A 64 -24.42 29.89 28.50
N ALA A 65 -24.77 28.67 28.09
CA ALA A 65 -26.14 28.14 28.24
C ALA A 65 -26.23 26.65 27.87
N LYS A 66 -27.20 25.99 28.52
CA LYS A 66 -27.40 24.56 28.74
C LYS A 66 -28.79 24.19 28.23
N GLY A 67 -28.93 23.03 27.58
CA GLY A 67 -30.20 22.35 27.24
C GLY A 67 -29.87 21.17 26.31
N LYS A 68 -29.88 19.89 26.67
CA LYS A 68 -30.78 18.98 27.41
C LYS A 68 -31.94 18.41 26.55
N ASP A 69 -31.77 17.10 26.26
CA ASP A 69 -32.74 16.00 26.05
C ASP A 69 -33.22 15.57 24.63
N ALA A 70 -33.20 14.22 24.48
CA ALA A 70 -33.92 13.27 23.59
C ALA A 70 -33.43 13.09 22.14
N LYS A 71 -32.83 11.95 21.75
CA LYS A 71 -33.40 10.57 21.55
C LYS A 71 -34.40 10.53 20.39
N GLU A 72 -34.05 9.93 19.24
CA GLU A 72 -34.52 8.61 18.80
C GLU A 72 -33.92 8.22 17.43
N GLU A 73 -33.88 6.91 17.22
CA GLU A 73 -33.22 6.08 16.23
C GLU A 73 -34.24 5.62 15.15
N GLU A 74 -33.79 5.46 13.89
CA GLU A 74 -34.35 4.64 12.76
C GLU A 74 -35.88 4.68 12.45
N ALA A 75 -36.40 4.69 11.21
CA ALA A 75 -35.99 4.12 9.92
C ALA A 75 -36.94 4.65 8.79
N PRO A 76 -36.61 4.45 7.49
CA PRO A 76 -37.26 5.08 6.32
C PRO A 76 -38.53 4.36 5.79
N PRO A 77 -39.29 4.98 4.86
CA PRO A 77 -40.63 4.51 4.43
C PRO A 77 -40.59 3.32 3.44
N PRO A 78 -41.67 2.52 3.34
CA PRO A 78 -41.75 1.39 2.42
C PRO A 78 -42.07 1.82 0.98
N ALA A 79 -41.28 1.30 0.04
CA ALA A 79 -41.57 1.33 -1.38
C ALA A 79 -42.14 -0.02 -1.83
N ASP A 80 -43.21 0.10 -2.61
CA ASP A 80 -44.00 -0.92 -3.29
C ASP A 80 -43.20 -1.55 -4.45
N ALA A 81 -43.09 -2.88 -4.48
CA ALA A 81 -42.62 -3.64 -5.65
C ALA A 81 -43.03 -5.11 -5.52
N GLY A 82 -44.26 -5.40 -5.90
CA GLY A 82 -44.66 -6.76 -6.28
C GLY A 82 -44.06 -7.13 -7.64
N ALA A 83 -43.49 -8.34 -7.74
CA ALA A 83 -43.68 -9.31 -8.81
C ALA A 83 -42.62 -10.41 -8.70
N ALA A 84 -43.06 -11.59 -8.29
CA ALA A 84 -42.30 -12.83 -8.37
C ALA A 84 -42.15 -13.28 -9.84
N PRO A 85 -41.01 -13.87 -10.25
CA PRO A 85 -40.91 -14.56 -11.53
C PRO A 85 -41.63 -15.93 -11.45
N PRO A 86 -42.40 -16.33 -12.47
CA PRO A 86 -43.07 -17.62 -12.47
C PRO A 86 -42.10 -18.78 -12.75
N LYS A 87 -42.47 -19.90 -12.14
CA LYS A 87 -41.94 -21.25 -12.27
C LYS A 87 -41.90 -21.73 -13.73
N ALA A 88 -40.86 -22.50 -14.03
CA ALA A 88 -40.76 -23.36 -15.19
C ALA A 88 -41.80 -24.51 -15.10
N GLU A 89 -42.52 -24.74 -16.19
CA GLU A 89 -43.28 -25.95 -16.46
C GLU A 89 -42.64 -26.63 -17.69
N ASP A 90 -42.20 -27.87 -17.47
CA ASP A 90 -41.84 -28.84 -18.50
C ASP A 90 -43.10 -29.24 -19.27
N ASP A 91 -43.06 -29.19 -20.61
CA ASP A 91 -43.87 -30.05 -21.46
C ASP A 91 -43.09 -30.38 -22.74
N ASP A 92 -42.92 -31.69 -22.95
CA ASP A 92 -42.33 -32.38 -24.09
C ASP A 92 -43.09 -32.09 -25.40
N GLU A 93 -42.41 -31.55 -26.42
CA GLU A 93 -42.78 -31.75 -27.84
C GLU A 93 -41.52 -31.94 -28.71
N PRO A 94 -41.51 -32.92 -29.65
CA PRO A 94 -40.34 -33.31 -30.44
C PRO A 94 -39.98 -32.27 -31.53
N PRO A 95 -38.69 -32.12 -31.87
CA PRO A 95 -38.24 -31.07 -32.78
C PRO A 95 -38.68 -31.32 -34.24
N PRO A 96 -39.12 -30.29 -34.97
CA PRO A 96 -39.46 -30.42 -36.39
C PRO A 96 -38.22 -30.66 -37.25
N GLN A 97 -38.33 -31.57 -38.21
CA GLN A 97 -37.30 -31.81 -39.24
C GLN A 97 -37.18 -30.59 -40.17
N PRO A 98 -35.96 -30.14 -40.52
CA PRO A 98 -35.76 -29.05 -41.45
C PRO A 98 -36.12 -29.45 -42.88
N GLN A 99 -37.00 -28.65 -43.49
CA GLN A 99 -37.39 -28.74 -44.89
C GLN A 99 -36.21 -28.39 -45.80
N SER A 100 -35.92 -29.27 -46.74
CA SER A 100 -35.07 -28.99 -47.90
C SER A 100 -35.75 -27.96 -48.80
N GLY A 101 -35.16 -26.77 -48.90
CA GLY A 101 -35.57 -25.70 -49.80
C GLY A 101 -34.34 -25.17 -50.55
N ASP A 102 -34.35 -25.42 -51.85
CA ASP A 102 -33.34 -25.15 -52.86
C ASP A 102 -33.05 -23.65 -53.04
N GLY A 103 -31.81 -23.30 -53.43
CA GLY A 103 -31.51 -21.99 -54.02
C GLY A 103 -30.44 -21.13 -53.35
N GLY A 104 -29.18 -21.47 -53.60
CA GLY A 104 -28.20 -20.49 -54.06
C GLY A 104 -27.88 -19.32 -53.15
N LYS A 105 -27.00 -19.55 -52.17
CA LYS A 105 -25.95 -18.63 -51.70
C LYS A 105 -25.04 -19.43 -50.78
N MET A 106 -23.95 -19.91 -51.37
CA MET A 106 -22.84 -20.53 -50.65
C MET A 106 -22.43 -19.61 -49.49
N SER A 107 -22.63 -20.08 -48.26
CA SER A 107 -22.04 -19.44 -47.09
C SER A 107 -20.52 -19.47 -47.26
N PRO A 108 -19.80 -18.33 -47.19
CA PRO A 108 -18.35 -18.25 -47.38
C PRO A 108 -17.52 -18.90 -46.24
N LEU A 109 -18.19 -19.69 -45.39
CA LEU A 109 -17.64 -20.35 -44.22
C LEU A 109 -17.63 -21.87 -44.36
N ASN A 110 -18.04 -22.42 -45.50
CA ASN A 110 -18.00 -23.85 -45.76
C ASN A 110 -17.46 -24.12 -47.18
N PRO A 111 -16.13 -24.02 -47.39
CA PRO A 111 -15.52 -24.30 -48.68
C PRO A 111 -15.79 -25.76 -49.09
N GLU A 112 -16.07 -25.98 -50.38
CA GLU A 112 -16.23 -27.32 -50.93
C GLU A 112 -14.88 -28.06 -50.93
N ALA A 113 -14.93 -29.40 -50.86
CA ALA A 113 -13.73 -30.25 -50.73
C ALA A 113 -12.71 -30.08 -51.87
N ASP A 114 -13.14 -29.56 -53.02
CA ASP A 114 -12.31 -29.28 -54.21
C ASP A 114 -11.54 -27.94 -54.14
N GLU A 115 -11.77 -27.11 -53.12
CA GLU A 115 -11.00 -25.87 -52.88
C GLU A 115 -9.75 -26.09 -52.00
N PHE A 116 -9.56 -27.30 -51.46
CA PHE A 116 -8.29 -27.66 -50.85
C PHE A 116 -7.28 -27.96 -51.96
N PRO A 117 -6.07 -27.36 -51.92
CA PRO A 117 -5.05 -27.68 -52.91
C PRO A 117 -4.75 -29.18 -52.86
N GLN A 118 -5.20 -29.94 -53.86
CA GLN A 118 -4.85 -31.35 -54.10
C GLN A 118 -3.38 -31.49 -54.57
N GLY A 119 -2.52 -30.58 -54.11
CA GLY A 119 -1.09 -30.71 -54.24
C GLY A 119 -0.64 -31.71 -53.21
N THR A 120 -0.13 -32.85 -53.68
CA THR A 120 0.78 -33.69 -52.92
C THR A 120 2.06 -32.92 -52.62
N ALA A 121 1.99 -31.86 -51.80
CA ALA A 121 3.12 -31.53 -50.96
C ALA A 121 3.27 -32.77 -50.09
N SER A 122 4.32 -33.55 -50.31
CA SER A 122 4.73 -34.54 -49.33
C SER A 122 4.99 -33.76 -48.05
N VAL A 123 3.98 -33.66 -47.20
CA VAL A 123 4.13 -33.21 -45.83
C VAL A 123 5.02 -34.29 -45.24
N THR A 124 6.34 -34.07 -45.29
CA THR A 124 7.25 -34.87 -44.49
C THR A 124 6.64 -34.85 -43.11
N PRO A 125 6.24 -35.99 -42.54
CA PRO A 125 5.59 -36.00 -41.25
C PRO A 125 6.53 -35.23 -40.32
N PRO A 126 6.04 -34.19 -39.63
CA PRO A 126 6.90 -33.39 -38.78
C PRO A 126 7.66 -34.35 -37.88
N ASN A 127 8.97 -34.15 -37.77
CA ASN A 127 9.81 -35.03 -36.97
C ASN A 127 9.44 -34.83 -35.49
N TYR A 128 8.45 -35.59 -35.02
CA TYR A 128 7.85 -35.42 -33.72
C TYR A 128 8.88 -35.61 -32.60
N ASP A 129 9.84 -36.51 -32.77
CA ASP A 129 10.92 -36.72 -31.79
C ASP A 129 11.82 -35.49 -31.67
N GLN A 130 12.14 -34.84 -32.80
CA GLN A 130 12.89 -33.58 -32.79
C GLN A 130 12.08 -32.45 -32.14
N LEU A 131 10.80 -32.31 -32.47
CA LEU A 131 9.93 -31.29 -31.88
C LEU A 131 9.75 -31.50 -30.37
N LEU A 132 9.58 -32.74 -29.92
CA LEU A 132 9.50 -33.08 -28.49
C LEU A 132 10.84 -32.80 -27.77
N GLY A 133 11.97 -33.09 -28.42
CA GLY A 133 13.31 -32.76 -27.92
C GLY A 133 13.52 -31.24 -27.78
N ASP A 134 13.12 -30.45 -28.77
CA ASP A 134 13.22 -29.00 -28.75
C ASP A 134 12.33 -28.38 -27.68
N ILE A 135 11.09 -28.89 -27.52
CA ILE A 135 10.19 -28.47 -26.43
C ILE A 135 10.80 -28.79 -25.07
N ALA A 136 11.41 -29.97 -24.90
CA ALA A 136 12.09 -30.34 -23.66
C ALA A 136 13.29 -29.41 -23.38
N SER A 137 14.11 -29.10 -24.38
CA SER A 137 15.24 -28.16 -24.27
C SER A 137 14.76 -26.74 -23.92
N LEU A 138 13.70 -26.27 -24.56
CA LEU A 138 13.12 -24.95 -24.31
C LEU A 138 12.59 -24.85 -22.88
N ARG A 139 11.83 -25.86 -22.43
CA ARG A 139 11.31 -25.92 -21.06
C ARG A 139 12.43 -25.96 -20.03
N SER A 140 13.51 -26.71 -20.29
CA SER A 140 14.69 -26.74 -19.42
C SER A 140 15.36 -25.37 -19.31
N ARG A 141 15.58 -24.68 -20.43
CA ARG A 141 16.17 -23.32 -20.43
C ARG A 141 15.29 -22.30 -19.73
N VAL A 142 13.97 -22.33 -19.98
CA VAL A 142 13.02 -21.45 -19.29
C VAL A 142 13.02 -21.73 -17.79
N SER A 143 13.06 -23.00 -17.37
CA SER A 143 13.16 -23.37 -15.94
C SER A 143 14.45 -22.88 -15.30
N ALA A 144 15.59 -22.98 -15.99
CA ALA A 144 16.87 -22.47 -15.50
C ALA A 144 16.85 -20.94 -15.37
N LEU A 145 16.39 -20.24 -16.41
CA LEU A 145 16.29 -18.77 -16.43
C LEU A 145 15.34 -18.25 -15.35
N THR A 146 14.17 -18.85 -15.20
CA THR A 146 13.20 -18.47 -14.16
C THR A 146 13.78 -18.70 -12.76
N THR A 147 14.50 -19.81 -12.53
CA THR A 147 15.16 -20.07 -11.25
C THR A 147 16.23 -19.01 -10.95
N THR A 148 16.96 -18.54 -11.97
CA THR A 148 17.96 -17.48 -11.79
C THR A 148 17.37 -16.09 -11.64
N LEU A 149 16.33 -15.76 -12.40
CA LEU A 149 15.68 -14.45 -12.37
C LEU A 149 14.88 -14.25 -11.08
N TYR A 150 14.22 -15.28 -10.58
CA TYR A 150 13.41 -15.22 -9.36
C TYR A 150 14.14 -15.74 -8.12
N ALA A 151 15.48 -15.82 -8.17
CA ALA A 151 16.30 -16.12 -7.00
C ALA A 151 16.25 -14.98 -5.96
N SER A 152 16.08 -13.75 -6.43
CA SER A 152 15.88 -12.58 -5.57
C SER A 152 14.42 -12.47 -5.15
N LYS A 153 14.17 -12.00 -3.93
CA LYS A 153 12.82 -11.84 -3.38
C LYS A 153 12.63 -10.44 -2.83
N ILE A 154 11.45 -9.87 -3.04
CA ILE A 154 11.00 -8.68 -2.32
C ILE A 154 9.94 -9.10 -1.31
N ARG A 155 10.04 -8.59 -0.09
CA ARG A 155 8.98 -8.60 0.92
C ARG A 155 8.59 -7.17 1.25
N VAL A 156 7.31 -6.86 1.11
CA VAL A 156 6.73 -5.55 1.45
C VAL A 156 6.01 -5.66 2.79
N LEU A 157 6.43 -4.81 3.74
CA LEU A 157 5.79 -4.61 5.03
C LEU A 157 5.21 -3.21 5.09
N VAL A 158 4.10 -3.10 5.80
CA VAL A 158 3.36 -1.86 5.97
C VAL A 158 3.07 -1.70 7.46
N GLU A 159 3.35 -0.52 7.96
CA GLU A 159 3.00 -0.05 9.30
C GLU A 159 2.26 1.27 9.14
N THR A 160 1.14 1.38 9.83
CA THR A 160 0.28 2.57 9.83
C THR A 160 0.22 3.11 11.25
N ASP A 161 0.67 4.34 11.41
CA ASP A 161 0.66 5.10 12.65
C ASP A 161 -0.26 6.31 12.47
N GLY A 162 -1.22 6.47 13.39
CA GLY A 162 -2.27 7.49 13.31
C GLY A 162 -3.56 7.03 13.97
N ASP A 163 -3.95 7.71 15.05
CA ASP A 163 -5.09 7.30 15.89
C ASP A 163 -6.46 7.66 15.26
N ASP A 164 -6.53 8.76 14.51
CA ASP A 164 -7.79 9.34 14.03
C ASP A 164 -8.02 9.15 12.51
N ALA A 165 -7.15 8.39 11.85
CA ALA A 165 -7.18 8.19 10.40
C ALA A 165 -7.81 6.84 9.99
N ARG A 166 -8.75 6.86 9.04
CA ARG A 166 -9.30 5.63 8.44
C ARG A 166 -8.85 5.49 6.99
N ILE A 167 -8.10 4.43 6.72
CA ILE A 167 -7.69 4.09 5.35
C ILE A 167 -8.90 3.50 4.60
N GLU A 168 -9.35 4.22 3.57
CA GLU A 168 -10.44 3.77 2.70
C GLU A 168 -9.91 2.86 1.58
N SER A 169 -8.77 3.21 1.00
CA SER A 169 -8.10 2.44 -0.04
C SER A 169 -6.59 2.47 0.17
N PHE A 170 -5.96 1.30 0.08
CA PHE A 170 -4.52 1.17 0.11
C PHE A 170 -4.09 0.23 -1.01
N MET A 171 -3.21 0.72 -1.89
CA MET A 171 -2.70 -0.03 -3.02
C MET A 171 -1.19 0.05 -3.08
N VAL A 172 -0.56 -1.10 -3.27
CA VAL A 172 0.88 -1.21 -3.52
C VAL A 172 1.06 -1.62 -4.97
N THR A 173 1.97 -0.92 -5.64
CA THR A 173 2.38 -1.22 -7.01
C THR A 173 3.86 -1.57 -7.05
N LEU A 174 4.21 -2.49 -7.95
CA LEU A 174 5.58 -2.85 -8.30
C LEU A 174 5.69 -2.72 -9.82
N ASP A 175 6.61 -1.87 -10.28
CA ASP A 175 6.84 -1.58 -11.70
C ASP A 175 5.56 -1.19 -12.48
N GLY A 176 4.66 -0.47 -11.79
CA GLY A 176 3.37 -0.03 -12.34
C GLY A 176 2.26 -1.08 -12.29
N GLY A 177 2.55 -2.34 -11.95
CA GLY A 177 1.55 -3.37 -11.70
C GLY A 177 1.05 -3.34 -10.26
N VAL A 178 -0.26 -3.48 -10.05
CA VAL A 178 -0.86 -3.58 -8.69
C VAL A 178 -0.54 -4.96 -8.13
N VAL A 179 0.25 -5.00 -7.05
CA VAL A 179 0.63 -6.25 -6.37
C VAL A 179 -0.23 -6.53 -5.14
N TYR A 180 -0.76 -5.47 -4.53
CA TYR A 180 -1.62 -5.59 -3.36
C TYR A 180 -2.68 -4.49 -3.38
N ARG A 181 -3.90 -4.86 -3.00
CA ARG A 181 -5.00 -3.95 -2.73
C ARG A 181 -5.61 -4.36 -1.40
N ALA A 182 -5.61 -3.45 -0.45
CA ALA A 182 -6.21 -3.69 0.85
C ALA A 182 -7.73 -3.62 0.76
N GLN A 183 -8.38 -4.25 1.73
CA GLN A 183 -9.81 -4.08 1.95
C GLN A 183 -10.10 -2.70 2.55
N LYS A 184 -11.35 -2.26 2.45
CA LYS A 184 -11.81 -1.04 3.14
C LYS A 184 -11.54 -1.17 4.64
N SER A 185 -11.17 -0.07 5.30
CA SER A 185 -10.78 -0.04 6.72
C SER A 185 -9.57 -0.94 7.05
N PHE A 186 -8.59 -0.96 6.16
CA PHE A 186 -7.31 -1.60 6.45
C PHE A 186 -6.59 -0.82 7.56
N SER A 187 -6.16 -1.54 8.59
CA SER A 187 -5.24 -1.04 9.61
C SER A 187 -4.09 -2.04 9.74
N ALA A 188 -2.88 -1.50 9.94
CA ALA A 188 -1.66 -2.23 10.22
C ALA A 188 -0.90 -1.52 11.35
N GLU A 189 -1.56 -1.43 12.52
CA GLU A 189 -0.95 -0.95 13.78
C GLU A 189 0.38 -1.64 14.07
N ASP A 190 0.45 -2.95 13.77
CA ASP A 190 1.69 -3.73 13.80
C ASP A 190 2.21 -3.98 12.37
N GLU A 191 3.55 -3.99 12.22
CA GLU A 191 4.28 -4.29 10.97
C GLU A 191 3.69 -5.54 10.27
N LYS A 192 2.96 -5.31 9.17
CA LYS A 192 2.22 -6.36 8.45
C LYS A 192 2.81 -6.65 7.08
N VAL A 193 3.11 -7.92 6.82
CA VAL A 193 3.55 -8.37 5.49
C VAL A 193 2.36 -8.39 4.54
N VAL A 194 2.38 -7.52 3.53
CA VAL A 194 1.30 -7.41 2.54
C VAL A 194 1.60 -8.14 1.23
N TYR A 195 2.88 -8.30 0.91
CA TYR A 195 3.32 -8.92 -0.33
C TYR A 195 4.70 -9.57 -0.17
N GLU A 196 4.85 -10.78 -0.69
CA GLU A 196 6.15 -11.44 -0.82
C GLU A 196 6.20 -12.20 -2.14
N HIS A 197 7.18 -11.87 -2.99
CA HIS A 197 7.33 -12.56 -4.27
C HIS A 197 8.77 -12.55 -4.78
N GLY A 198 9.08 -13.50 -5.66
CA GLY A 198 10.33 -13.51 -6.42
C GLY A 198 10.33 -12.40 -7.46
N VAL A 199 11.42 -11.66 -7.58
CA VAL A 199 11.56 -10.60 -8.58
C VAL A 199 12.93 -10.67 -9.23
N ALA A 200 13.05 -10.10 -10.42
CA ALA A 200 14.35 -9.95 -11.07
C ALA A 200 15.29 -9.11 -10.17
N PRO A 201 16.61 -9.35 -10.20
CA PRO A 201 17.56 -8.41 -9.64
C PRO A 201 17.63 -7.14 -10.49
N GLY A 202 17.88 -6.00 -9.86
CA GLY A 202 18.02 -4.72 -10.56
C GLY A 202 17.13 -3.60 -10.01
N HIS A 203 16.85 -2.61 -10.86
CA HIS A 203 16.04 -1.44 -10.49
C HIS A 203 14.56 -1.77 -10.60
N HIS A 204 13.84 -1.52 -9.50
CA HIS A 204 12.38 -1.65 -9.44
C HIS A 204 11.78 -0.38 -8.88
N VAL A 205 10.54 -0.09 -9.26
CA VAL A 205 9.77 1.03 -8.73
C VAL A 205 8.67 0.48 -7.85
N LEU A 206 8.74 0.78 -6.56
CA LEU A 206 7.64 0.53 -5.63
C LEU A 206 6.79 1.79 -5.52
N GLY A 207 5.51 1.66 -5.78
CA GLY A 207 4.52 2.71 -5.57
C GLY A 207 3.56 2.34 -4.46
N VAL A 208 3.11 3.34 -3.72
CA VAL A 208 2.05 3.23 -2.73
C VAL A 208 1.04 4.33 -2.97
N GLU A 209 -0.23 3.94 -3.02
CA GLU A 209 -1.36 4.83 -3.18
C GLU A 209 -2.28 4.65 -1.96
N ILE A 210 -2.60 5.76 -1.32
CA ILE A 210 -3.34 5.80 -0.06
C ILE A 210 -4.48 6.79 -0.25
N GLU A 211 -5.70 6.32 -0.04
CA GLU A 211 -6.88 7.16 0.13
C GLU A 211 -7.36 6.98 1.56
N ARG A 212 -7.43 8.09 2.29
CA ARG A 212 -7.91 8.10 3.68
C ARG A 212 -9.03 9.09 3.87
N SER A 213 -9.85 8.79 4.86
CA SER A 213 -10.87 9.68 5.40
C SER A 213 -10.63 9.84 6.88
N ASP A 214 -10.90 11.03 7.40
CA ASP A 214 -10.87 11.27 8.84
C ASP A 214 -11.97 10.45 9.57
N ALA A 215 -11.67 9.95 10.77
CA ALA A 215 -12.63 9.23 11.61
C ALA A 215 -13.82 10.12 12.05
N ARG A 216 -13.59 11.43 12.24
CA ARG A 216 -14.60 12.39 12.72
C ARG A 216 -15.51 12.88 11.59
N GLY A 217 -15.10 12.75 10.32
CA GLY A 217 -15.93 13.15 9.19
C GLY A 217 -15.43 12.65 7.84
N LYS A 218 -16.29 11.93 7.10
CA LYS A 218 -16.00 11.46 5.73
C LYS A 218 -15.84 12.59 4.70
N ALA A 219 -16.11 13.84 5.07
CA ALA A 219 -15.94 15.01 4.22
C ALA A 219 -14.45 15.36 4.04
N TYR A 220 -13.63 15.11 5.05
CA TYR A 220 -12.20 15.38 5.02
C TYR A 220 -11.46 14.14 4.52
N LYS A 221 -11.00 14.21 3.28
CA LYS A 221 -10.32 13.11 2.60
C LYS A 221 -9.01 13.57 2.01
N THR A 222 -8.02 12.69 2.05
CA THR A 222 -6.75 12.92 1.36
C THR A 222 -6.38 11.72 0.51
N PHE A 223 -5.72 12.03 -0.61
CA PHE A 223 -5.18 11.05 -1.52
C PHE A 223 -3.69 11.34 -1.72
N GLN A 224 -2.85 10.34 -1.51
CA GLN A 224 -1.42 10.45 -1.71
C GLN A 224 -0.89 9.26 -2.50
N SER A 225 -0.09 9.56 -3.52
CA SER A 225 0.65 8.58 -4.31
C SER A 225 2.13 8.86 -4.16
N SER A 226 2.89 7.87 -3.68
CA SER A 226 4.34 7.96 -3.51
C SER A 226 5.02 6.85 -4.30
N ARG A 227 6.13 7.16 -4.96
CA ARG A 227 6.91 6.20 -5.76
C ARG A 227 8.38 6.24 -5.37
N PHE A 228 8.98 5.07 -5.23
CA PHE A 228 10.34 4.90 -4.77
C PHE A 228 11.09 3.96 -5.71
N SER A 229 12.25 4.39 -6.19
CA SER A 229 13.16 3.51 -6.92
C SER A 229 14.02 2.74 -5.92
N ILE A 230 13.97 1.42 -5.99
CA ILE A 230 14.78 0.51 -5.18
C ILE A 230 15.67 -0.36 -6.07
N VAL A 231 16.77 -0.85 -5.50
CA VAL A 231 17.66 -1.79 -6.17
C VAL A 231 17.60 -3.12 -5.44
N VAL A 232 17.16 -4.16 -6.14
CA VAL A 232 17.08 -5.52 -5.63
C VAL A 232 18.41 -6.23 -5.86
N PRO A 233 19.11 -6.67 -4.80
CA PRO A 233 20.34 -7.42 -4.94
C PRO A 233 20.10 -8.83 -5.50
N GLU A 234 21.10 -9.38 -6.19
CA GLU A 234 21.08 -10.75 -6.70
C GLU A 234 21.06 -11.79 -5.59
N LYS A 235 20.19 -12.81 -5.72
CA LYS A 235 20.10 -13.99 -4.84
C LYS A 235 19.89 -13.66 -3.36
N LYS A 236 19.34 -12.49 -3.06
CA LYS A 236 19.08 -12.02 -1.69
C LYS A 236 17.63 -11.59 -1.54
N LYS A 237 17.18 -11.51 -0.30
CA LYS A 237 15.87 -10.99 0.05
C LYS A 237 15.98 -9.52 0.37
N LEU A 238 15.27 -8.68 -0.37
CA LEU A 238 15.06 -7.29 -0.04
C LEU A 238 13.77 -7.17 0.76
N GLU A 239 13.87 -6.56 1.92
CA GLU A 239 12.72 -6.22 2.74
C GLU A 239 12.49 -4.72 2.68
N THR A 240 11.28 -4.34 2.31
CA THR A 240 10.86 -2.96 2.13
C THR A 240 9.71 -2.66 3.08
N HIS A 241 9.92 -1.70 3.97
CA HIS A 241 8.98 -1.33 5.01
C HIS A 241 8.46 0.08 4.71
N PHE A 242 7.17 0.17 4.38
CA PHE A 242 6.41 1.41 4.30
C PHE A 242 5.90 1.80 5.69
N ILE A 243 6.32 2.96 6.16
CA ILE A 243 5.82 3.57 7.39
C ILE A 243 4.97 4.76 6.98
N ILE A 244 3.70 4.72 7.34
CA ILE A 244 2.71 5.74 7.02
C ILE A 244 2.35 6.40 8.34
N GLU A 245 2.73 7.65 8.52
CA GLU A 245 2.41 8.46 9.70
C GLU A 245 1.39 9.53 9.31
N ASP A 246 0.41 9.74 10.16
CA ASP A 246 -0.65 10.71 9.95
C ASP A 246 -0.95 11.50 11.22
N ASP A 247 -0.53 12.76 11.20
CA ASP A 247 -0.66 13.71 12.31
C ASP A 247 -1.68 14.83 11.95
N SER A 248 -2.59 14.56 11.02
CA SER A 248 -3.55 15.58 10.54
C SER A 248 -4.62 15.91 11.59
N ASP A 249 -4.90 17.19 11.78
CA ASP A 249 -5.91 17.73 12.71
C ASP A 249 -7.12 18.35 12.01
N MET A 250 -7.16 18.34 10.67
CA MET A 250 -8.18 19.01 9.86
C MET A 250 -9.64 18.75 10.29
N ALA A 251 -10.02 17.54 10.70
CA ALA A 251 -11.41 17.29 11.10
C ALA A 251 -11.72 17.67 12.55
N GLU A 252 -10.69 17.90 13.36
CA GLU A 252 -10.81 18.35 14.74
C GLU A 252 -10.93 19.87 14.82
N ASP A 253 -9.98 20.61 14.25
CA ASP A 253 -9.89 22.06 14.44
C ASP A 253 -10.75 22.85 13.44
N PHE A 254 -10.73 22.46 12.16
CA PHE A 254 -11.38 23.23 11.08
C PHE A 254 -12.89 23.52 11.30
N PRO A 255 -13.72 22.60 11.84
CA PRO A 255 -15.13 22.91 12.10
C PRO A 255 -15.35 24.04 13.11
N ASP A 256 -14.40 24.26 14.02
CA ASP A 256 -14.53 25.20 15.14
C ASP A 256 -13.94 26.58 14.81
N ASP A 257 -12.76 26.63 14.19
CA ASP A 257 -12.03 27.88 13.92
C ASP A 257 -11.67 28.12 12.45
N GLU A 258 -12.10 27.23 11.55
CA GLU A 258 -11.77 27.25 10.12
C GLU A 258 -10.25 27.14 9.83
N ASP A 259 -9.46 26.66 10.80
CA ASP A 259 -8.03 26.39 10.68
C ASP A 259 -7.75 24.89 10.89
N GLY A 260 -6.81 24.33 10.14
CA GLY A 260 -6.53 22.90 10.19
C GLY A 260 -5.56 22.46 9.10
N GLU A 261 -4.80 21.41 9.37
CA GLU A 261 -3.72 20.93 8.53
C GLU A 261 -3.87 19.44 8.17
N TYR A 262 -3.38 19.12 6.98
CA TYR A 262 -3.15 17.74 6.54
C TYR A 262 -1.66 17.43 6.58
N ASP A 263 -1.23 16.55 7.49
CA ASP A 263 0.14 16.05 7.58
C ASP A 263 0.14 14.53 7.39
N LEU A 264 0.39 14.09 6.15
CA LEU A 264 0.53 12.69 5.79
C LEU A 264 1.95 12.41 5.30
N ARG A 265 2.66 11.55 6.02
CA ARG A 265 4.06 11.21 5.71
C ARG A 265 4.18 9.75 5.34
N VAL A 266 4.80 9.51 4.19
CA VAL A 266 5.10 8.17 3.70
C VAL A 266 6.61 8.02 3.63
N ARG A 267 7.14 7.09 4.43
CA ARG A 267 8.57 6.77 4.45
C ARG A 267 8.78 5.33 4.00
N LEU A 268 9.80 5.13 3.18
CA LEU A 268 10.23 3.79 2.77
C LEU A 268 11.58 3.49 3.39
N ARG A 269 11.66 2.37 4.13
CA ARG A 269 12.91 1.79 4.61
C ARG A 269 13.17 0.49 3.88
N ALA A 270 14.34 0.37 3.24
CA ALA A 270 14.77 -0.86 2.58
C ALA A 270 15.95 -1.49 3.34
N ARG A 271 15.87 -2.80 3.62
CA ARG A 271 16.95 -3.58 4.24
C ARG A 271 17.13 -4.90 3.51
N VAL A 272 18.37 -5.33 3.35
CA VAL A 272 18.69 -6.64 2.78
C VAL A 272 18.75 -7.63 3.92
N ILE A 273 18.06 -8.76 3.78
CA ILE A 273 18.05 -9.86 4.74
C ILE A 273 18.74 -11.06 4.08
N GLU A 274 19.62 -11.70 4.85
CA GLU A 274 20.35 -12.92 4.44
C GLU A 274 19.47 -14.17 4.46
#